data_AF-A0A8H3WKX0-F1
#
_entry.id   AF-A0A8H3WKX0-F1
#
_cell.length_a   1.000
_cell.length_b   1.000
_cell.length_c   1.000
_cell.angle_alpha   90.00
_cell.angle_beta   90.00
_cell.angle_gamma   90.00
#
_symmetry.space_group_name_H-M   'P 1'
#
loop_
_entity.id
_entity.type
_entity.pdbx_description
1 polymer ?
#
loop_
_entity_poly.entity_id
_entity_poly.type
_entity_poly.pdbx_seq_one_letter_code
_entity_poly.pdbx_strand_id
1 'polypeptide(L)'
;MALPSISSLEDCSDWAKAAEPFIPQLLDLPRRIAASPQSLPQIYLETNPLVSGFAFSLFIGFLALVVSEYNRNYSQIDRLWSLLPNWYIVHMAAWAHLNGIPAQRLILTAVATTLWSGRLTFNYWRKGGYERGSEDYRWEIVRKQVPAVVFFVFNVTFISFIQSILLFAFSAAPAYSLLLASRVEPAISAADWSFFSIIVALVLSEYISDGQQWDYQTAKHSYLKDKKVPRGWAQEDLDRGFVTGGLWAYSRHPNFFAEQMIWFVLYQWSCYATKVLYSYTFAGSAFLIMLFQGSTWLTELITSGKYAEYSEYQKQVGMFMPTSVFGYRKPQPKIIKTSELAKRQTKKDR
;
A
#
# COMPACT_ATOMS: atom_id res chain seq x y z
N MET A 1 32.26 -1.35 11.27
CA MET A 1 31.79 -2.22 10.17
C MET A 1 30.36 -1.81 9.82
N ALA A 2 29.99 -1.85 8.54
CA ALA A 2 28.67 -1.42 8.10
C ALA A 2 27.58 -2.49 8.25
N LEU A 3 27.96 -3.76 8.39
CA LEU A 3 27.03 -4.88 8.55
C LEU A 3 27.35 -5.69 9.81
N PRO A 4 26.35 -6.42 10.34
CA PRO A 4 26.54 -7.31 11.48
C PRO A 4 27.46 -8.49 11.14
N SER A 5 28.14 -8.97 12.18
CA SER A 5 28.74 -10.30 12.21
C SER A 5 27.62 -11.31 12.43
N ILE A 6 27.34 -12.11 11.41
CA ILE A 6 26.26 -13.10 11.40
C ILE A 6 26.90 -14.48 11.24
N SER A 7 26.50 -15.43 12.08
CA SER A 7 27.06 -16.78 12.09
C SER A 7 26.16 -17.82 11.40
N SER A 8 24.86 -17.53 11.25
CA SER A 8 23.89 -18.42 10.59
C SER A 8 22.82 -17.63 9.82
N LEU A 9 21.97 -18.31 9.05
CA LEU A 9 20.89 -17.65 8.31
C LEU A 9 19.82 -17.09 9.25
N GLU A 10 19.55 -17.79 10.35
CA GLU A 10 18.56 -17.40 11.36
C GLU A 10 18.93 -16.08 12.03
N ASP A 11 20.23 -15.86 12.27
CA ASP A 11 20.77 -14.62 12.83
C ASP A 11 20.47 -13.39 11.95
N CYS A 12 20.18 -13.56 10.66
CA CYS A 12 19.77 -12.47 9.76
C CYS A 12 18.37 -11.91 10.08
N SER A 13 17.58 -12.64 10.85
CA SER A 13 16.22 -12.26 11.28
C SER A 13 16.12 -12.00 12.79
N ASP A 14 17.23 -12.04 13.51
CA ASP A 14 17.31 -11.67 14.92
C ASP A 14 17.56 -10.16 15.05
N TRP A 15 16.63 -9.41 15.64
CA TRP A 15 16.74 -7.96 15.82
C TRP A 15 18.01 -7.55 16.59
N ALA A 16 18.33 -8.27 17.67
CA ALA A 16 19.44 -7.94 18.56
C ALA A 16 20.80 -8.11 17.88
N LYS A 17 20.86 -8.96 16.85
CA LYS A 17 22.07 -9.20 16.06
C LYS A 17 22.10 -8.36 14.78
N ALA A 18 20.98 -8.30 14.06
CA ALA A 18 20.92 -7.73 12.72
C ALA A 18 20.79 -6.20 12.72
N ALA A 19 20.02 -5.62 13.65
CA ALA A 19 19.60 -4.22 13.58
C ALA A 19 20.01 -3.39 14.80
N GLU A 20 19.80 -3.91 16.02
CA GLU A 20 20.07 -3.18 17.28
C GLU A 20 21.49 -2.61 17.40
N PRO A 21 22.57 -3.35 17.01
CA PRO A 21 23.95 -2.84 17.12
C PRO A 21 24.22 -1.59 16.26
N PHE A 22 23.35 -1.28 15.31
CA PHE A 22 23.50 -0.15 14.38
C PHE A 22 22.70 1.09 14.78
N ILE A 23 21.90 1.03 15.86
CA ILE A 23 21.19 2.20 16.39
C ILE A 23 22.14 3.40 16.65
N PRO A 24 23.36 3.21 17.21
CA PRO A 24 24.29 4.33 17.38
C PRO A 24 24.68 5.02 16.06
N GLN A 25 24.73 4.29 14.93
CA GLN A 25 25.01 4.91 13.63
C GLN A 25 23.92 5.90 13.22
N LEU A 26 22.65 5.62 13.54
CA LEU A 26 21.54 6.53 13.24
C LEU A 26 21.71 7.87 13.96
N LEU A 27 22.11 7.83 15.24
CA LEU A 27 22.28 9.02 16.07
C LEU A 27 23.48 9.85 15.65
N ASP A 28 24.54 9.20 15.17
CA ASP A 28 25.78 9.86 14.76
C ASP A 28 25.77 10.35 13.30
N LEU A 29 24.91 9.78 12.45
CA LEU A 29 24.87 10.08 11.01
C LEU A 29 24.74 11.58 10.67
N PRO A 30 23.87 12.39 11.33
CA PRO A 30 23.81 13.83 11.04
C PRO A 30 25.12 14.55 11.33
N ARG A 31 25.83 14.16 12.41
CA ARG A 31 27.12 14.75 12.78
C ARG A 31 28.20 14.36 11.78
N ARG A 32 28.24 13.10 11.35
CA ARG A 32 29.18 12.62 10.32
C ARG A 32 29.01 13.35 8.99
N ILE A 33 27.76 13.53 8.55
CA ILE A 33 27.44 14.26 7.31
C ILE A 33 27.86 15.73 7.42
N ALA A 34 27.55 16.38 8.55
CA ALA A 34 27.90 17.78 8.77
C ALA A 34 29.42 18.01 8.86
N ALA A 35 30.16 17.08 9.47
CA ALA A 35 31.62 17.18 9.61
C ALA A 35 32.36 17.02 8.28
N SER A 36 31.88 16.14 7.39
CA SER A 36 32.59 15.79 6.16
C SER A 36 31.63 15.60 4.97
N PRO A 37 30.96 16.67 4.50
CA PRO A 37 29.96 16.57 3.43
C PRO A 37 30.54 16.08 2.09
N GLN A 38 31.83 16.31 1.83
CA GLN A 38 32.50 15.80 0.62
C GLN A 38 32.69 14.27 0.64
N SER A 39 32.57 13.63 1.80
CA SER A 39 32.73 12.18 1.98
C SER A 39 31.41 11.42 1.97
N LEU A 40 30.31 12.02 1.50
CA LEU A 40 28.98 11.40 1.46
C LEU A 40 28.95 9.99 0.84
N PRO A 41 29.62 9.70 -0.30
CA PRO A 41 29.66 8.34 -0.84
C PRO A 41 30.30 7.35 0.13
N GLN A 42 31.38 7.74 0.80
CA GLN A 42 32.06 6.90 1.79
C GLN A 42 31.18 6.69 3.03
N ILE A 43 30.56 7.75 3.55
CA ILE A 43 29.62 7.68 4.68
C ILE A 43 28.47 6.73 4.36
N TYR A 44 27.94 6.79 3.13
CA TYR A 44 26.88 5.89 2.67
C TYR A 44 27.31 4.42 2.70
N LEU A 45 28.49 4.09 2.16
CA LEU A 45 28.99 2.71 2.13
C LEU A 45 29.35 2.17 3.52
N GLU A 46 29.79 3.04 4.43
CA GLU A 46 30.15 2.65 5.80
C GLU A 46 28.95 2.59 6.76
N THR A 47 27.81 3.17 6.37
CA THR A 47 26.59 3.15 7.16
C THR A 47 25.76 1.92 6.80
N ASN A 48 25.22 1.25 7.81
CA ASN A 48 24.32 0.11 7.60
C ASN A 48 23.14 0.53 6.68
N PRO A 49 22.81 -0.26 5.65
CA PRO A 49 21.80 0.13 4.68
C PRO A 49 20.38 0.23 5.27
N LEU A 50 20.11 -0.50 6.36
CA LEU A 50 18.86 -0.35 7.13
C LEU A 50 18.80 1.01 7.83
N VAL A 51 19.93 1.45 8.42
CA VAL A 51 20.04 2.75 9.09
C VAL A 51 19.92 3.91 8.11
N SER A 52 20.62 3.85 6.98
CA SER A 52 20.52 4.90 5.96
C SER A 52 19.12 4.97 5.34
N GLY A 53 18.47 3.82 5.11
CA GLY A 53 17.07 3.77 4.70
C GLY A 53 16.12 4.37 5.74
N PHE A 54 16.30 4.06 7.02
CA PHE A 54 15.46 4.61 8.09
C PHE A 54 15.67 6.11 8.26
N ALA A 55 16.92 6.59 8.25
CA ALA A 55 17.24 8.01 8.29
C ALA A 55 16.60 8.76 7.10
N PHE A 56 16.63 8.16 5.91
CA PHE A 56 15.93 8.71 4.74
C PHE A 56 14.42 8.78 4.96
N SER A 57 13.80 7.76 5.58
CA SER A 57 12.36 7.79 5.89
C SER A 57 11.98 8.94 6.83
N LEU A 58 12.81 9.22 7.84
CA LEU A 58 12.61 10.34 8.76
C LEU A 58 12.76 11.69 8.05
N PHE A 59 13.77 11.81 7.17
CA PHE A 59 13.96 12.98 6.35
C PHE A 59 12.76 13.25 5.42
N ILE A 60 12.26 12.20 4.75
CA ILE A 60 11.05 12.31 3.92
C ILE A 60 9.82 12.67 4.75
N GLY A 61 9.66 12.10 5.94
CA GLY A 61 8.58 12.44 6.86
C GLY A 61 8.61 13.92 7.25
N PHE A 62 9.80 14.45 7.57
CA PHE A 62 10.00 15.87 7.84
C PHE A 62 9.67 16.74 6.62
N LEU A 63 10.14 16.38 5.42
CA LEU A 63 9.80 17.12 4.20
C LEU A 63 8.29 17.11 3.92
N ALA A 64 7.64 15.95 4.07
CA ALA A 64 6.19 15.83 3.90
C ALA A 64 5.43 16.73 4.88
N LEU A 65 5.89 16.82 6.14
CA LEU A 65 5.31 17.72 7.14
C LEU A 65 5.46 19.19 6.74
N VAL A 66 6.68 19.62 6.38
CA VAL A 66 6.94 21.02 6.00
C VAL A 66 6.11 21.41 4.77
N VAL A 67 6.13 20.56 3.74
CA VAL A 67 5.45 20.83 2.47
C VAL A 67 3.92 20.76 2.63
N SER A 68 3.41 19.86 3.48
CA SER A 68 1.97 19.75 3.73
C SER A 68 1.42 20.95 4.49
N GLU A 69 2.14 21.43 5.51
CA GLU A 69 1.73 22.61 6.27
C GLU A 69 1.85 23.89 5.45
N TYR A 70 2.90 24.02 4.64
CA TYR A 70 3.07 25.17 3.76
C TYR A 70 1.96 25.27 2.70
N ASN A 71 1.64 24.16 2.03
CA ASN A 71 0.64 24.15 0.96
C ASN A 71 -0.79 23.88 1.43
N ARG A 72 -0.99 23.56 2.72
CA ARG A 72 -2.27 23.05 3.27
C ARG A 72 -2.84 21.88 2.48
N ASN A 73 -1.95 21.03 1.97
CA ASN A 73 -2.25 19.84 1.19
C ASN A 73 -1.52 18.65 1.81
N TYR A 74 -2.28 17.73 2.37
CA TYR A 74 -1.83 16.65 3.26
C TYR A 74 -1.54 15.34 2.51
N SER A 75 -1.68 15.34 1.18
CA SER A 75 -1.36 14.20 0.32
C SER A 75 0.09 14.16 -0.15
N GLN A 76 1.01 14.84 0.54
CA GLN A 76 2.43 14.85 0.15
C GLN A 76 3.03 13.44 0.18
N ILE A 77 2.76 12.69 1.26
CA ILE A 77 3.23 11.30 1.36
C ILE A 77 2.48 10.38 0.39
N ASP A 78 1.20 10.64 0.13
CA ASP A 78 0.36 9.84 -0.77
C ASP A 78 0.96 9.80 -2.19
N ARG A 79 1.58 10.90 -2.63
CA ARG A 79 2.29 10.96 -3.93
C ARG A 79 3.56 10.10 -3.96
N LEU A 80 4.18 9.90 -2.81
CA LEU A 80 5.43 9.16 -2.67
C LEU A 80 5.22 7.67 -2.38
N TRP A 81 4.01 7.26 -2.01
CA TRP A 81 3.63 5.87 -1.78
C TRP A 81 4.02 4.96 -2.94
N SER A 82 3.83 5.41 -4.19
CA SER A 82 4.15 4.60 -5.37
C SER A 82 5.64 4.46 -5.67
N LEU A 83 6.51 5.24 -5.02
CA LEU A 83 7.92 5.34 -5.34
C LEU A 83 8.82 4.80 -4.21
N LEU A 84 8.54 5.19 -2.97
CA LEU A 84 9.46 4.96 -1.85
C LEU A 84 9.67 3.48 -1.53
N PRO A 85 8.65 2.60 -1.51
CA PRO A 85 8.89 1.19 -1.23
C PRO A 85 9.86 0.53 -2.21
N ASN A 86 9.72 0.84 -3.51
CA ASN A 86 10.66 0.38 -4.53
C ASN A 86 12.04 1.02 -4.36
N TRP A 87 12.09 2.32 -4.07
CA TRP A 87 13.35 3.02 -3.82
C TRP A 87 14.15 2.37 -2.69
N TYR A 88 13.51 1.99 -1.57
CA TYR A 88 14.20 1.33 -0.47
C TYR A 88 14.82 -0.02 -0.87
N ILE A 89 14.13 -0.79 -1.71
CA ILE A 89 14.62 -2.09 -2.18
C ILE A 89 15.77 -1.90 -3.19
N VAL A 90 15.64 -0.94 -4.11
CA VAL A 90 16.71 -0.57 -5.04
C VAL A 90 17.92 -0.02 -4.29
N HIS A 91 17.71 0.77 -3.24
CA HIS A 91 18.77 1.24 -2.33
C HIS A 91 19.51 0.07 -1.69
N MET A 92 18.80 -0.94 -1.19
CA MET A 92 19.44 -2.16 -0.63
C MET A 92 20.28 -2.89 -1.70
N ALA A 93 19.74 -3.05 -2.91
CA ALA A 93 20.45 -3.69 -4.02
C ALA A 93 21.70 -2.91 -4.45
N ALA A 94 21.58 -1.59 -4.56
CA ALA A 94 22.68 -0.69 -4.92
C ALA A 94 23.76 -0.68 -3.85
N TRP A 95 23.38 -0.57 -2.57
CA TRP A 95 24.31 -0.62 -1.46
C TRP A 95 25.09 -1.94 -1.42
N ALA A 96 24.39 -3.07 -1.63
CA ALA A 96 25.03 -4.39 -1.70
C ALA A 96 26.04 -4.47 -2.86
N HIS A 97 25.63 -4.03 -4.07
CA HIS A 97 26.50 -4.03 -5.24
C HIS A 97 27.76 -3.18 -5.03
N LEU A 98 27.61 -1.97 -4.49
CA LEU A 98 28.73 -1.05 -4.24
C LEU A 98 29.69 -1.56 -3.15
N ASN A 99 29.22 -2.41 -2.24
CA ASN A 99 30.05 -3.07 -1.22
C ASN A 99 30.56 -4.45 -1.65
N GLY A 100 30.38 -4.85 -2.92
CA GLY A 100 30.82 -6.15 -3.43
C GLY A 100 30.07 -7.35 -2.84
N ILE A 101 28.86 -7.13 -2.32
CA ILE A 101 28.00 -8.18 -1.75
C ILE A 101 27.09 -8.76 -2.83
N PRO A 102 26.90 -10.09 -2.87
CA PRO A 102 25.94 -10.73 -3.76
C PRO A 102 24.54 -10.13 -3.62
N ALA A 103 23.98 -9.63 -4.73
CA ALA A 103 22.73 -8.87 -4.75
C ALA A 103 21.64 -9.52 -5.63
N GLN A 104 21.82 -10.75 -6.10
CA GLN A 104 20.93 -11.38 -7.08
C GLN A 104 19.49 -11.48 -6.58
N ARG A 105 19.30 -11.88 -5.31
CA ARG A 105 17.98 -11.94 -4.67
C ARG A 105 17.35 -10.55 -4.55
N LEU A 106 18.13 -9.54 -4.17
CA LEU A 106 17.69 -8.14 -4.07
C LEU A 106 17.31 -7.56 -5.44
N ILE A 107 18.06 -7.88 -6.49
CA ILE A 107 17.75 -7.47 -7.87
C ILE A 107 16.42 -8.08 -8.30
N LEU A 108 16.18 -9.36 -8.02
CA LEU A 108 14.92 -10.03 -8.34
C LEU A 108 13.74 -9.36 -7.61
N THR A 109 13.90 -9.06 -6.32
CA THR A 109 12.92 -8.30 -5.54
C THR A 109 12.71 -6.89 -6.12
N ALA A 110 13.78 -6.18 -6.46
CA ALA A 110 13.73 -4.83 -7.03
C ALA A 110 12.99 -4.80 -8.38
N VAL A 111 13.17 -5.82 -9.23
CA VAL A 111 12.41 -5.96 -10.48
C VAL A 111 10.93 -6.12 -10.19
N ALA A 112 10.56 -7.02 -9.27
CA ALA A 112 9.15 -7.22 -8.89
C ALA A 112 8.51 -5.94 -8.34
N THR A 113 9.20 -5.22 -7.46
CA THR A 113 8.69 -3.97 -6.88
C THR A 113 8.75 -2.80 -7.85
N THR A 114 9.60 -2.84 -8.87
CA THR A 114 9.60 -1.86 -9.96
C THR A 114 8.36 -2.02 -10.84
N LEU A 115 7.93 -3.27 -11.13
CA LEU A 115 6.66 -3.53 -11.81
C LEU A 115 5.48 -3.01 -10.98
N TRP A 116 5.48 -3.29 -9.68
CA TRP A 116 4.47 -2.75 -8.75
C TRP A 116 4.45 -1.22 -8.73
N SER A 117 5.62 -0.59 -8.62
CA SER A 117 5.79 0.87 -8.57
C SER A 117 5.33 1.54 -9.85
N GLY A 118 5.68 0.96 -11.01
CA GLY A 118 5.21 1.42 -12.32
C GLY A 118 3.70 1.36 -12.44
N ARG A 119 3.08 0.24 -12.01
CA ARG A 119 1.63 0.09 -11.97
C ARG A 119 0.96 1.12 -11.05
N LEU A 120 1.46 1.29 -9.82
CA LEU A 120 0.83 2.21 -8.85
C LEU A 120 0.95 3.66 -9.31
N THR A 121 2.13 4.03 -9.80
CA THR A 121 2.41 5.37 -10.33
C THR A 121 1.50 5.67 -11.53
N PHE A 122 1.33 4.72 -12.46
CA PHE A 122 0.38 4.87 -13.58
C PHE A 122 -1.06 5.02 -13.07
N ASN A 123 -1.50 4.18 -12.12
CA ASN A 123 -2.85 4.22 -11.58
C ASN A 123 -3.16 5.53 -10.83
N TYR A 124 -2.18 6.07 -10.10
CA TYR A 124 -2.31 7.32 -9.36
C TYR A 124 -2.24 8.54 -10.32
N TRP A 125 -1.34 8.51 -11.30
CA TRP A 125 -1.22 9.53 -12.34
C TRP A 125 -2.50 9.69 -13.15
N ARG A 126 -3.05 8.59 -13.68
CA ARG A 126 -4.27 8.67 -14.52
C ARG A 126 -5.48 9.21 -13.74
N LYS A 127 -5.50 9.07 -12.42
CA LYS A 127 -6.52 9.64 -11.51
C LYS A 127 -6.28 11.11 -11.16
N GLY A 128 -5.25 11.75 -11.71
CA GLY A 128 -4.91 13.15 -11.42
C GLY A 128 -4.18 13.33 -10.08
N GLY A 129 -3.62 12.27 -9.47
CA GLY A 129 -2.97 12.35 -8.15
C GLY A 129 -1.72 13.24 -8.11
N TYR A 130 -1.06 13.42 -9.26
CA TYR A 130 0.10 14.31 -9.40
C TYR A 130 -0.26 15.72 -9.90
N GLU A 131 -1.54 16.01 -10.13
CA GLU A 131 -1.98 17.35 -10.51
C GLU A 131 -1.80 18.34 -9.34
N ARG A 132 -1.48 19.60 -9.67
CA ARG A 132 -1.28 20.64 -8.67
C ARG A 132 -2.57 20.85 -7.87
N GLY A 133 -2.49 20.72 -6.56
CA GLY A 133 -3.64 20.87 -5.65
C GLY A 133 -4.43 19.58 -5.41
N SER A 134 -4.12 18.48 -6.11
CA SER A 134 -4.75 17.18 -5.86
C SER A 134 -4.55 16.74 -4.41
N GLU A 135 -5.62 16.42 -3.70
CA GLU A 135 -5.61 15.95 -2.31
C GLU A 135 -6.60 14.79 -2.18
N ASP A 136 -6.23 13.79 -1.38
CA ASP A 136 -7.15 12.73 -1.02
C ASP A 136 -8.34 13.31 -0.25
N TYR A 137 -9.54 13.10 -0.80
CA TYR A 137 -10.78 13.64 -0.27
C TYR A 137 -11.05 13.24 1.20
N ARG A 138 -10.46 12.15 1.69
CA ARG A 138 -10.61 11.70 3.08
C ARG A 138 -9.98 12.68 4.06
N TRP A 139 -8.90 13.37 3.68
CA TRP A 139 -8.26 14.37 4.53
C TRP A 139 -9.18 15.56 4.81
N GLU A 140 -9.96 16.00 3.81
CA GLU A 140 -10.96 17.06 4.00
C GLU A 140 -12.06 16.61 4.99
N ILE A 141 -12.53 15.38 4.86
CA ILE A 141 -13.57 14.81 5.74
C ILE A 141 -13.06 14.72 7.18
N VAL A 142 -11.86 14.18 7.40
CA VAL A 142 -11.26 14.06 8.75
C VAL A 142 -10.99 15.45 9.34
N ARG A 143 -10.46 16.39 8.56
CA ARG A 143 -10.18 17.77 9.01
C ARG A 143 -11.42 18.50 9.50
N LYS A 144 -12.59 18.24 8.90
CA LYS A 144 -13.87 18.82 9.34
C LYS A 144 -14.39 18.25 10.66
N GLN A 145 -13.90 17.08 11.08
CA GLN A 145 -14.39 16.38 12.27
C GLN A 145 -13.55 16.63 13.52
N VAL A 146 -12.36 17.24 13.40
CA VAL A 146 -11.43 17.42 14.52
C VAL A 146 -10.95 18.87 14.63
N PRO A 147 -10.61 19.36 15.83
CA PRO A 147 -9.98 20.68 16.00
C PRO A 147 -8.66 20.80 15.24
N ALA A 148 -8.30 22.01 14.82
CA ALA A 148 -7.09 22.26 14.03
C ALA A 148 -5.80 21.76 14.71
N VAL A 149 -5.69 21.88 16.04
CA VAL A 149 -4.53 21.39 16.81
C VAL A 149 -4.45 19.85 16.74
N VAL A 150 -5.58 19.16 16.86
CA VAL A 150 -5.64 17.70 16.75
C VAL A 150 -5.27 17.27 15.33
N PHE A 151 -5.75 17.98 14.31
CA PHE A 151 -5.37 17.71 12.92
C PHE A 151 -3.88 17.94 12.66
N PHE A 152 -3.29 18.98 13.25
CA PHE A 152 -1.85 19.23 13.15
C PHE A 152 -1.04 18.10 13.80
N VAL A 153 -1.39 17.67 15.02
CA VAL A 153 -0.75 16.52 15.66
C VAL A 153 -0.91 15.26 14.82
N PHE A 154 -2.09 15.05 14.23
CA PHE A 154 -2.35 13.94 13.31
C PHE A 154 -1.50 14.05 12.03
N ASN A 155 -1.28 15.26 11.50
CA ASN A 155 -0.39 15.46 10.36
C ASN A 155 1.06 15.12 10.69
N VAL A 156 1.57 15.66 11.80
CA VAL A 156 2.94 15.37 12.28
C VAL A 156 3.09 13.86 12.48
N THR A 157 2.27 13.26 13.33
CA THR A 157 2.45 11.87 13.73
C THR A 157 2.08 10.90 12.62
N PHE A 158 0.81 10.90 12.18
CA PHE A 158 0.28 9.90 11.28
C PHE A 158 0.63 10.18 9.81
N ILE A 159 0.14 11.30 9.27
CA ILE A 159 0.22 11.59 7.82
C ILE A 159 1.68 11.70 7.35
N SER A 160 2.55 12.32 8.15
CA SER A 160 3.93 12.57 7.73
C SER A 160 4.89 11.47 8.17
N PHE A 161 5.09 11.28 9.48
CA PHE A 161 6.15 10.39 9.98
C PHE A 161 5.76 8.91 9.93
N ILE A 162 4.61 8.53 10.47
CA ILE A 162 4.17 7.12 10.51
C ILE A 162 4.02 6.55 9.10
N GLN A 163 3.43 7.29 8.16
CA GLN A 163 3.31 6.84 6.77
C GLN A 163 4.69 6.62 6.13
N SER A 164 5.62 7.57 6.28
CA SER A 164 6.98 7.44 5.71
C SER A 164 7.75 6.26 6.32
N ILE A 165 7.66 6.09 7.64
CA ILE A 165 8.28 4.97 8.37
C ILE A 165 7.62 3.64 7.96
N LEU A 166 6.31 3.60 7.76
CA LEU A 166 5.59 2.41 7.31
C LEU A 166 6.09 1.97 5.92
N LEU A 167 6.23 2.90 4.97
CA LEU A 167 6.77 2.64 3.63
C LEU A 167 8.17 2.03 3.69
N PHE A 168 9.01 2.49 4.63
CA PHE A 168 10.30 1.87 4.92
C PHE A 168 10.14 0.49 5.57
N ALA A 169 9.28 0.35 6.57
CA ALA A 169 9.20 -0.84 7.40
C ALA A 169 8.75 -2.09 6.63
N PHE A 170 7.73 -1.98 5.77
CA PHE A 170 7.24 -3.16 5.04
C PHE A 170 8.10 -3.52 3.81
N SER A 171 8.96 -2.63 3.33
CA SER A 171 9.79 -2.88 2.14
C SER A 171 11.28 -3.06 2.47
N ALA A 172 11.88 -2.12 3.19
CA ALA A 172 13.30 -2.08 3.48
C ALA A 172 13.69 -3.15 4.50
N ALA A 173 12.87 -3.39 5.53
CA ALA A 173 13.18 -4.37 6.57
C ALA A 173 13.27 -5.81 6.02
N PRO A 174 12.28 -6.34 5.27
CA PRO A 174 12.44 -7.66 4.66
C PRO A 174 13.56 -7.69 3.61
N ALA A 175 13.74 -6.62 2.82
CA ALA A 175 14.86 -6.54 1.87
C ALA A 175 16.23 -6.57 2.57
N TYR A 176 16.35 -5.98 3.77
CA TYR A 176 17.57 -6.05 4.57
C TYR A 176 17.87 -7.49 5.03
N SER A 177 16.86 -8.24 5.49
CA SER A 177 17.04 -9.66 5.80
C SER A 177 17.44 -10.48 4.57
N LEU A 178 16.90 -10.17 3.38
CA LEU A 178 17.32 -10.81 2.13
C LEU A 178 18.80 -10.50 1.80
N LEU A 179 19.24 -9.25 1.99
CA LEU A 179 20.63 -8.81 1.82
C LEU A 179 21.57 -9.61 2.72
N LEU A 180 21.23 -9.71 4.01
CA LEU A 180 22.02 -10.45 4.99
C LEU A 180 22.11 -11.93 4.64
N ALA A 181 20.98 -12.56 4.28
CA ALA A 181 20.95 -13.95 3.85
C ALA A 181 21.79 -14.20 2.59
N SER A 182 21.83 -13.26 1.65
CA SER A 182 22.64 -13.37 0.42
C SER A 182 24.15 -13.39 0.67
N ARG A 183 24.63 -12.97 1.84
CA ARG A 183 26.05 -13.10 2.23
C ARG A 183 26.43 -14.55 2.58
N VAL A 184 25.46 -15.34 3.01
CA VAL A 184 25.64 -16.74 3.43
C VAL A 184 25.21 -17.69 2.30
N GLU A 185 24.01 -17.50 1.76
CA GLU A 185 23.46 -18.23 0.61
C GLU A 185 23.24 -17.27 -0.58
N PRO A 186 24.26 -17.02 -1.42
CA PRO A 186 24.17 -16.06 -2.52
C PRO A 186 23.39 -16.57 -3.74
N ALA A 187 23.28 -17.89 -3.91
CA ALA A 187 22.62 -18.49 -5.05
C ALA A 187 21.09 -18.27 -5.01
N ILE A 188 20.51 -17.95 -6.17
CA ILE A 188 19.06 -17.94 -6.35
C ILE A 188 18.56 -19.39 -6.39
N SER A 189 17.49 -19.66 -5.65
CA SER A 189 16.80 -20.94 -5.60
C SER A 189 15.48 -20.92 -6.39
N ALA A 190 14.88 -22.09 -6.60
CA ALA A 190 13.53 -22.18 -7.19
C ALA A 190 12.45 -21.50 -6.34
N ALA A 191 12.66 -21.42 -5.01
CA ALA A 191 11.75 -20.71 -4.12
C ALA A 191 11.77 -19.20 -4.36
N ASP A 192 12.95 -18.62 -4.62
CA ASP A 192 13.08 -17.19 -4.95
C ASP A 192 12.28 -16.84 -6.22
N TRP A 193 12.36 -17.68 -7.25
CA TRP A 193 11.53 -17.55 -8.46
C TRP A 193 10.04 -17.71 -8.17
N SER A 194 9.67 -18.61 -7.26
CA SER A 194 8.27 -18.80 -6.87
C SER A 194 7.71 -17.55 -6.16
N PHE A 195 8.44 -16.98 -5.19
CA PHE A 195 8.05 -15.73 -4.52
C PHE A 195 7.94 -14.56 -5.51
N PHE A 196 8.92 -14.43 -6.42
CA PHE A 196 8.88 -13.44 -7.48
C PHE A 196 7.62 -13.59 -8.34
N SER A 197 7.33 -14.80 -8.83
CA SER A 197 6.15 -15.08 -9.66
C SER A 197 4.84 -14.79 -8.93
N ILE A 198 4.75 -15.10 -7.64
CA ILE A 198 3.57 -14.78 -6.82
C ILE A 198 3.37 -13.26 -6.72
N ILE A 199 4.44 -12.50 -6.43
CA ILE A 199 4.35 -11.04 -6.36
C ILE A 199 3.92 -10.46 -7.71
N VAL A 200 4.52 -10.91 -8.82
CA VAL A 200 4.13 -10.44 -10.17
C VAL A 200 2.68 -10.78 -10.51
N ALA A 201 2.20 -11.97 -10.13
CA ALA A 201 0.80 -12.35 -10.30
C ALA A 201 -0.15 -11.45 -9.48
N LEU A 202 0.23 -11.07 -8.26
CA LEU A 202 -0.53 -10.13 -7.43
C LEU A 202 -0.54 -8.73 -8.05
N VAL A 203 0.59 -8.24 -8.57
CA VAL A 203 0.67 -6.95 -9.31
C VAL A 203 -0.23 -6.96 -10.54
N LEU A 204 -0.30 -8.09 -11.27
CA LEU A 204 -1.22 -8.24 -12.39
C LEU A 204 -2.69 -8.21 -11.93
N SER A 205 -3.01 -8.86 -10.82
CA SER A 205 -4.35 -8.79 -10.21
C SER A 205 -4.73 -7.35 -9.82
N GLU A 206 -3.80 -6.59 -9.24
CA GLU A 206 -4.00 -5.16 -8.97
C GLU A 206 -4.25 -4.37 -10.25
N TYR A 207 -3.43 -4.57 -11.29
CA TYR A 207 -3.60 -3.89 -12.57
C TYR A 207 -4.99 -4.13 -13.17
N ILE A 208 -5.46 -5.38 -13.14
CA ILE A 208 -6.80 -5.76 -13.64
C ILE A 208 -7.90 -5.11 -12.80
N SER A 209 -7.83 -5.21 -11.47
CA SER A 209 -8.86 -4.67 -10.57
C SER A 209 -8.91 -3.14 -10.59
N ASP A 210 -7.75 -2.49 -10.64
CA ASP A 210 -7.63 -1.05 -10.84
C ASP A 210 -8.21 -0.62 -12.21
N GLY A 211 -7.97 -1.40 -13.28
CA GLY A 211 -8.55 -1.20 -14.60
C GLY A 211 -10.09 -1.28 -14.58
N GLN A 212 -10.64 -2.32 -13.98
CA GLN A 212 -12.09 -2.50 -13.82
C GLN A 212 -12.75 -1.31 -13.09
N GLN A 213 -12.10 -0.81 -12.02
CA GLN A 213 -12.58 0.37 -11.29
C GLN A 213 -12.48 1.63 -12.15
N TRP A 214 -11.37 1.80 -12.88
CA TRP A 214 -11.16 2.95 -13.75
C TRP A 214 -12.20 3.03 -14.87
N ASP A 215 -12.44 1.92 -15.56
CA ASP A 215 -13.42 1.84 -16.65
C ASP A 215 -14.83 2.15 -16.14
N TYR A 216 -15.20 1.60 -14.98
CA TYR A 216 -16.48 1.88 -14.33
C TYR A 216 -16.63 3.36 -13.99
N GLN A 217 -15.65 3.97 -13.31
CA GLN A 217 -15.74 5.37 -12.90
C GLN A 217 -15.76 6.30 -14.12
N THR A 218 -14.98 6.00 -15.17
CA THR A 218 -14.98 6.75 -16.43
C THR A 218 -16.37 6.72 -17.09
N ALA A 219 -16.96 5.53 -17.19
CA ALA A 219 -18.31 5.37 -17.75
C ALA A 219 -19.37 6.11 -16.92
N LYS A 220 -19.31 5.99 -15.59
CA LYS A 220 -20.20 6.70 -14.67
C LYS A 220 -20.07 8.22 -14.79
N HIS A 221 -18.86 8.75 -14.87
CA HIS A 221 -18.63 10.19 -15.05
C HIS A 221 -19.20 10.70 -16.38
N SER A 222 -19.00 9.97 -17.49
CA SER A 222 -19.62 10.31 -18.78
C SER A 222 -21.14 10.24 -18.72
N TYR A 223 -21.71 9.20 -18.10
CA TYR A 223 -23.16 9.08 -17.92
C TYR A 223 -23.75 10.25 -17.12
N LEU A 224 -23.11 10.65 -16.02
CA LEU A 224 -23.58 11.76 -15.19
C LEU A 224 -23.52 13.11 -15.92
N LYS A 225 -22.52 13.31 -16.79
CA LYS A 225 -22.31 14.52 -17.58
C LYS A 225 -23.27 14.61 -18.77
N ASP A 226 -23.31 13.55 -19.58
CA ASP A 226 -23.97 13.57 -20.90
C ASP A 226 -25.41 13.01 -20.85
N LYS A 227 -25.80 12.41 -19.72
CA LYS A 227 -27.10 11.72 -19.51
C LYS A 227 -27.38 10.61 -20.53
N LYS A 228 -26.34 10.06 -21.15
CA LYS A 228 -26.41 8.96 -22.12
C LYS A 228 -25.61 7.78 -21.60
N VAL A 229 -26.18 6.59 -21.68
CA VAL A 229 -25.52 5.36 -21.23
C VAL A 229 -24.39 5.02 -22.21
N PRO A 230 -23.12 4.95 -21.75
CA PRO A 230 -22.01 4.56 -22.59
C PRO A 230 -22.17 3.13 -23.11
N ARG A 231 -21.64 2.86 -24.31
CA ARG A 231 -21.70 1.53 -24.93
C ARG A 231 -21.04 0.49 -24.02
N GLY A 232 -21.68 -0.67 -23.86
CA GLY A 232 -21.18 -1.79 -23.05
C GLY A 232 -21.56 -1.73 -21.57
N TRP A 233 -22.28 -0.70 -21.13
CA TRP A 233 -22.78 -0.55 -19.77
C TRP A 233 -24.31 -0.61 -19.73
N ALA A 234 -24.87 -1.19 -18.67
CA ALA A 234 -26.29 -1.10 -18.38
C ALA A 234 -26.56 0.14 -17.50
N GLN A 235 -27.68 0.82 -17.74
CA GLN A 235 -28.05 2.00 -16.95
C GLN A 235 -28.13 1.68 -15.45
N GLU A 236 -28.75 0.56 -15.09
CA GLU A 236 -28.87 0.09 -13.71
C GLU A 236 -27.52 -0.07 -12.98
N ASP A 237 -26.46 -0.43 -13.71
CA ASP A 237 -25.13 -0.60 -13.13
C ASP A 237 -24.47 0.75 -12.81
N LEU A 238 -24.76 1.77 -13.61
CA LEU A 238 -24.26 3.13 -13.41
C LEU A 238 -25.09 3.87 -12.35
N ASP A 239 -26.40 3.63 -12.31
CA ASP A 239 -27.33 4.19 -11.32
C ASP A 239 -27.02 3.67 -9.91
N ARG A 240 -26.58 2.41 -9.76
CA ARG A 240 -26.09 1.87 -8.48
C ARG A 240 -24.90 2.65 -7.92
N GLY A 241 -24.04 3.19 -8.78
CA GLY A 241 -22.97 4.11 -8.40
C GLY A 241 -21.65 3.49 -7.91
N PHE A 242 -21.53 2.16 -7.85
CA PHE A 242 -20.27 1.45 -7.59
C PHE A 242 -20.15 0.16 -8.42
N VAL A 243 -18.90 -0.27 -8.65
CA VAL A 243 -18.59 -1.49 -9.41
C VAL A 243 -18.93 -2.75 -8.61
N THR A 244 -19.49 -3.74 -9.28
CA THR A 244 -19.82 -5.06 -8.69
C THR A 244 -19.50 -6.22 -9.62
N GLY A 245 -18.83 -5.96 -10.74
CA GLY A 245 -18.48 -6.94 -11.77
C GLY A 245 -16.99 -7.29 -11.75
N GLY A 246 -16.61 -8.36 -12.45
CA GLY A 246 -15.22 -8.81 -12.52
C GLY A 246 -14.70 -9.28 -11.16
N LEU A 247 -13.50 -8.84 -10.76
CA LEU A 247 -12.92 -9.17 -9.46
C LEU A 247 -13.73 -8.56 -8.30
N TRP A 248 -14.38 -7.43 -8.56
CA TRP A 248 -15.24 -6.76 -7.60
C TRP A 248 -16.52 -7.57 -7.30
N ALA A 249 -16.86 -8.59 -8.08
CA ALA A 249 -17.95 -9.48 -7.72
C ALA A 249 -17.60 -10.42 -6.54
N TYR A 250 -16.30 -10.61 -6.25
CA TYR A 250 -15.80 -11.59 -5.28
C TYR A 250 -15.10 -10.96 -4.09
N SER A 251 -14.50 -9.78 -4.26
CA SER A 251 -13.89 -8.99 -3.19
C SER A 251 -14.33 -7.55 -3.36
N ARG A 252 -14.66 -6.86 -2.27
CA ARG A 252 -15.06 -5.45 -2.36
C ARG A 252 -13.89 -4.52 -2.61
N HIS A 253 -12.67 -4.96 -2.33
CA HIS A 253 -11.42 -4.23 -2.59
C HIS A 253 -10.32 -5.21 -3.05
N PRO A 254 -10.44 -5.80 -4.26
CA PRO A 254 -9.51 -6.82 -4.73
C PRO A 254 -8.10 -6.28 -4.95
N ASN A 255 -7.97 -5.01 -5.35
CA ASN A 255 -6.69 -4.31 -5.43
C ASN A 255 -6.05 -4.14 -4.04
N PHE A 256 -6.83 -3.76 -3.02
CA PHE A 256 -6.31 -3.60 -1.66
C PHE A 256 -5.88 -4.94 -1.04
N PHE A 257 -6.59 -6.03 -1.34
CA PHE A 257 -6.16 -7.36 -0.95
C PHE A 257 -4.80 -7.71 -1.58
N ALA A 258 -4.67 -7.52 -2.89
CA ALA A 258 -3.42 -7.82 -3.59
C ALA A 258 -2.26 -6.94 -3.11
N GLU A 259 -2.48 -5.63 -2.87
CA GLU A 259 -1.50 -4.69 -2.30
C GLU A 259 -0.98 -5.20 -0.94
N GLN A 260 -1.86 -5.55 0.00
CA GLN A 260 -1.45 -6.13 1.29
C GLN A 260 -0.67 -7.43 1.12
N MET A 261 -1.11 -8.30 0.22
CA MET A 261 -0.48 -9.60 -0.02
C MET A 261 0.91 -9.49 -0.65
N ILE A 262 1.18 -8.50 -1.52
CA ILE A 262 2.51 -8.29 -2.11
C ILE A 262 3.56 -8.12 -1.02
N TRP A 263 3.28 -7.24 -0.06
CA TRP A 263 4.20 -6.94 1.03
C TRP A 263 4.25 -8.03 2.10
N PHE A 264 3.15 -8.76 2.31
CA PHE A 264 3.17 -9.97 3.14
C PHE A 264 4.01 -11.10 2.50
N VAL A 265 3.92 -11.29 1.19
CA VAL A 265 4.71 -12.28 0.45
C VAL A 265 6.20 -11.91 0.46
N LEU A 266 6.54 -10.63 0.35
CA LEU A 266 7.93 -10.17 0.53
C LEU A 266 8.46 -10.46 1.94
N TYR A 267 7.64 -10.21 2.97
CA TYR A 267 7.95 -10.63 4.34
C TYR A 267 8.20 -12.14 4.43
N GLN A 268 7.31 -12.95 3.85
CA GLN A 268 7.44 -14.42 3.89
C GLN A 268 8.67 -14.91 3.12
N TRP A 269 9.04 -14.24 2.03
CA TRP A 269 10.27 -14.49 1.29
C TRP A 269 11.49 -14.22 2.18
N SER A 270 11.49 -13.12 2.94
CA SER A 270 12.57 -12.84 3.90
C SER A 270 12.70 -13.93 4.97
N CYS A 271 11.58 -14.40 5.53
CA CYS A 271 11.58 -15.48 6.52
C CYS A 271 12.14 -16.79 5.93
N TYR A 272 11.72 -17.14 4.71
CA TYR A 272 12.21 -18.31 4.00
C TYR A 272 13.72 -18.24 3.75
N ALA A 273 14.21 -17.08 3.27
CA ALA A 273 15.63 -16.88 2.99
C ALA A 273 16.49 -16.98 4.26
N THR A 274 15.98 -16.53 5.40
CA THR A 274 16.67 -16.61 6.70
C THR A 274 16.38 -17.90 7.48
N LYS A 275 15.66 -18.87 6.89
CA LYS A 275 15.29 -20.17 7.51
C LYS A 275 14.53 -20.05 8.84
N VAL A 276 13.70 -19.01 8.99
CA VAL A 276 12.85 -18.81 10.18
C VAL A 276 11.38 -18.85 9.79
N LEU A 277 10.51 -19.16 10.76
CA LEU A 277 9.05 -19.13 10.55
C LEU A 277 8.48 -17.71 10.69
N TYR A 278 9.07 -16.89 11.56
CA TYR A 278 8.65 -15.52 11.82
C TYR A 278 9.86 -14.62 12.08
N SER A 279 9.72 -13.33 11.78
CA SER A 279 10.78 -12.32 11.91
C SER A 279 10.20 -10.97 12.35
N TYR A 280 11.04 -10.11 12.96
CA TYR A 280 10.66 -8.76 13.35
C TYR A 280 10.18 -7.91 12.15
N THR A 281 10.60 -8.28 10.93
CA THR A 281 10.19 -7.63 9.68
C THR A 281 8.67 -7.74 9.44
N PHE A 282 7.97 -8.66 10.11
CA PHE A 282 6.51 -8.78 10.06
C PHE A 282 5.80 -7.48 10.52
N ALA A 283 6.41 -6.72 11.43
CA ALA A 283 5.81 -5.52 11.99
C ALA A 283 5.37 -4.52 10.90
N GLY A 284 6.14 -4.39 9.82
CA GLY A 284 5.79 -3.54 8.68
C GLY A 284 4.53 -4.03 7.96
N SER A 285 4.48 -5.31 7.57
CA SER A 285 3.32 -5.89 6.86
C SER A 285 2.08 -5.94 7.75
N ALA A 286 2.23 -6.25 9.04
CA ALA A 286 1.14 -6.22 10.01
C ALA A 286 0.53 -4.82 10.13
N PHE A 287 1.39 -3.79 10.23
CA PHE A 287 0.91 -2.42 10.30
C PHE A 287 0.27 -1.95 8.99
N LEU A 288 0.80 -2.36 7.84
CA LEU A 288 0.16 -2.12 6.55
C LEU A 288 -1.27 -2.71 6.51
N ILE A 289 -1.45 -3.96 6.95
CA ILE A 289 -2.77 -4.61 7.00
C ILE A 289 -3.72 -3.83 7.92
N MET A 290 -3.27 -3.41 9.11
CA MET A 290 -4.09 -2.58 10.02
C MET A 290 -4.47 -1.24 9.40
N LEU A 291 -3.53 -0.60 8.69
CA LEU A 291 -3.78 0.65 7.97
C LEU A 291 -4.85 0.46 6.90
N PHE A 292 -4.74 -0.59 6.08
CA PHE A 292 -5.74 -0.92 5.07
C PHE A 292 -7.10 -1.24 5.70
N GLN A 293 -7.13 -1.93 6.84
CA GLN A 293 -8.38 -2.22 7.56
C GLN A 293 -9.11 -0.94 7.99
N GLY A 294 -8.40 0.01 8.61
CA GLY A 294 -8.99 1.29 9.03
C GLY A 294 -9.38 2.20 7.87
N SER A 295 -8.49 2.29 6.86
CA SER A 295 -8.68 3.08 5.64
C SER A 295 -9.87 2.60 4.80
N THR A 296 -10.03 1.28 4.70
CA THR A 296 -11.14 0.65 3.99
C THR A 296 -12.45 0.84 4.75
N TRP A 297 -12.46 0.68 6.07
CA TRP A 297 -13.64 0.95 6.89
C TRP A 297 -14.17 2.39 6.67
N LEU A 298 -13.29 3.39 6.71
CA LEU A 298 -13.68 4.78 6.44
C LEU A 298 -14.23 4.95 5.02
N THR A 299 -13.58 4.33 4.03
CA THR A 299 -14.01 4.39 2.63
C THR A 299 -15.39 3.76 2.43
N GLU A 300 -15.66 2.62 3.06
CA GLU A 300 -16.95 1.95 2.99
C GLU A 300 -18.04 2.70 3.76
N LEU A 301 -17.70 3.34 4.88
CA LEU A 301 -18.62 4.21 5.62
C LEU A 301 -19.09 5.40 4.74
N ILE A 302 -18.15 6.04 4.04
CA ILE A 302 -18.47 7.13 3.11
C ILE A 302 -19.29 6.62 1.92
N THR A 303 -18.96 5.43 1.41
CA THR A 303 -19.64 4.83 0.24
C THR A 303 -21.06 4.40 0.56
N SER A 304 -21.29 3.77 1.72
CA SER A 304 -22.62 3.38 2.20
C SER A 304 -23.53 4.57 2.47
N GLY A 305 -22.98 5.71 2.91
CA GLY A 305 -23.72 6.97 3.01
C GLY A 305 -24.15 7.56 1.67
N LYS A 306 -23.48 7.20 0.56
CA LYS A 306 -23.77 7.69 -0.79
C LYS A 306 -24.69 6.77 -1.58
N TYR A 307 -24.56 5.45 -1.41
CA TYR A 307 -25.23 4.45 -2.25
C TYR A 307 -26.03 3.45 -1.40
N ALA A 308 -27.36 3.52 -1.49
CA ALA A 308 -28.27 2.69 -0.68
C ALA A 308 -28.04 1.17 -0.87
N GLU A 309 -27.73 0.74 -2.10
CA GLU A 309 -27.46 -0.67 -2.43
C GLU A 309 -26.13 -1.20 -1.86
N TYR A 310 -25.22 -0.33 -1.42
CA TYR A 310 -23.89 -0.76 -0.97
C TYR A 310 -23.95 -1.65 0.26
N SER A 311 -24.93 -1.40 1.15
CA SER A 311 -25.17 -2.23 2.34
C SER A 311 -25.54 -3.68 2.00
N GLU A 312 -26.21 -3.92 0.86
CA GLU A 312 -26.55 -5.26 0.41
C GLU A 312 -25.37 -5.96 -0.23
N TYR A 313 -24.57 -5.20 -0.99
CA TYR A 313 -23.29 -5.67 -1.52
C TYR A 313 -22.33 -6.12 -0.42
N GLN A 314 -22.24 -5.37 0.69
CA GLN A 314 -21.43 -5.72 1.86
C GLN A 314 -21.82 -7.05 2.52
N LYS A 315 -23.10 -7.47 2.42
CA LYS A 315 -23.56 -8.76 2.98
C LYS A 315 -23.17 -9.96 2.12
N GLN A 316 -23.01 -9.76 0.81
CA GLN A 316 -22.76 -10.85 -0.13
C GLN A 316 -21.27 -11.04 -0.44
N VAL A 317 -20.51 -9.95 -0.53
CA VAL A 317 -19.14 -9.96 -1.01
C VAL A 317 -18.20 -9.57 0.12
N GLY A 318 -17.16 -10.36 0.40
CA GLY A 318 -16.19 -10.06 1.47
C GLY A 318 -15.31 -8.84 1.16
N MET A 319 -14.79 -8.19 2.21
CA MET A 319 -14.03 -6.93 2.08
C MET A 319 -12.75 -7.09 1.25
N PHE A 320 -11.90 -8.05 1.65
CA PHE A 320 -10.63 -8.35 0.98
C PHE A 320 -10.64 -9.76 0.37
N MET A 321 -11.10 -10.76 1.14
CA MET A 321 -11.18 -12.15 0.69
C MET A 321 -12.62 -12.52 0.28
N PRO A 322 -12.79 -13.41 -0.71
CA PRO A 322 -14.10 -13.93 -1.08
C PRO A 322 -14.77 -14.70 0.05
N THR A 323 -16.06 -14.42 0.26
CA THR A 323 -16.94 -15.15 1.19
C THR A 323 -17.71 -16.28 0.50
N SER A 324 -17.67 -16.33 -0.84
CA SER A 324 -18.41 -17.25 -1.69
C SER A 324 -17.66 -17.47 -3.00
N VAL A 325 -17.81 -18.66 -3.59
CA VAL A 325 -17.33 -18.98 -4.94
C VAL A 325 -18.25 -18.42 -6.03
N PHE A 326 -19.47 -18.01 -5.65
CA PHE A 326 -20.39 -17.27 -6.52
C PHE A 326 -20.22 -15.78 -6.27
N GLY A 327 -20.03 -15.02 -7.35
CA GLY A 327 -19.96 -13.56 -7.28
C GLY A 327 -21.29 -12.90 -6.89
N TYR A 328 -21.23 -11.60 -6.63
CA TYR A 328 -22.37 -10.77 -6.28
C TYR A 328 -23.61 -11.03 -7.14
N ARG A 329 -24.75 -11.25 -6.50
CA ARG A 329 -26.05 -11.39 -7.17
C ARG A 329 -26.86 -10.13 -6.94
N LYS A 330 -27.24 -9.49 -8.05
CA LYS A 330 -28.11 -8.31 -8.01
C LYS A 330 -29.40 -8.63 -7.25
N PRO A 331 -29.87 -7.75 -6.36
CA PRO A 331 -31.17 -7.91 -5.73
C PRO A 331 -32.24 -7.98 -6.81
N GLN A 332 -33.12 -8.99 -6.74
CA GLN A 332 -34.32 -9.00 -7.59
C GLN A 332 -35.14 -7.75 -7.25
N PRO A 333 -35.68 -7.02 -8.26
CA PRO A 333 -36.56 -5.89 -7.99
C PRO A 333 -37.69 -6.37 -7.07
N LYS A 334 -37.95 -5.66 -5.97
CA LYS A 334 -39.11 -5.95 -5.12
C LYS A 334 -40.36 -5.77 -5.97
N ILE A 335 -40.89 -6.86 -6.51
CA ILE A 335 -42.21 -6.89 -7.13
C ILE A 335 -43.18 -6.59 -5.99
N ILE A 336 -43.59 -5.32 -5.88
CA ILE A 336 -44.69 -4.96 -4.99
C ILE A 336 -45.91 -5.65 -5.58
N LYS A 337 -46.32 -6.77 -4.97
CA LYS A 337 -47.54 -7.46 -5.40
C LYS A 337 -48.68 -6.45 -5.34
N THR A 338 -49.54 -6.43 -6.34
CA THR A 338 -50.70 -5.52 -6.46
C THR A 338 -51.57 -5.51 -5.20
N SER A 339 -51.57 -6.62 -4.44
CA SER A 339 -52.24 -6.77 -3.15
C SER A 339 -51.66 -5.90 -2.03
N GLU A 340 -50.36 -5.60 -2.03
CA GLU A 340 -49.72 -4.70 -1.05
C GLU A 340 -49.98 -3.22 -1.38
N LEU A 341 -50.06 -2.87 -2.67
CA LEU A 341 -50.52 -1.55 -3.13
C LEU A 341 -51.99 -1.30 -2.74
N ALA A 342 -52.86 -2.29 -2.97
CA ALA A 342 -54.27 -2.22 -2.57
C ALA A 342 -54.44 -2.11 -1.03
N LYS A 343 -53.60 -2.81 -0.24
CA LYS A 343 -53.56 -2.69 1.23
C LYS A 343 -53.05 -1.32 1.70
N ARG A 344 -52.16 -0.67 0.95
CA ARG A 344 -51.68 0.69 1.27
C ARG A 344 -52.70 1.77 0.90
N GLN A 345 -53.46 1.59 -0.18
CA GLN A 345 -54.56 2.49 -0.56
C GLN A 345 -55.73 2.40 0.44
N THR A 346 -56.18 1.19 0.79
CA THR A 346 -57.23 1.00 1.80
C THR A 346 -56.87 1.49 3.21
N LYS A 347 -55.57 1.59 3.54
CA LYS A 347 -55.09 2.24 4.78
C LYS A 347 -54.98 3.76 4.71
N LYS A 348 -54.96 4.33 3.50
CA LYS A 348 -54.96 5.79 3.26
C LYS A 348 -56.37 6.37 3.18
N ASP A 349 -57.35 5.52 2.83
CA ASP A 349 -58.77 5.88 2.71
C ASP A 349 -59.57 5.63 4.02
N ARG A 350 -58.89 5.28 5.12
CA ARG A 350 -59.40 5.27 6.50
C ARG A 350 -58.67 6.33 7.29
#